data_AF-A0A9X0QJA2-F1
#
_entry.id   AF-A0A9X0QJA2-F1
#
_cell.length_a   1.000
_cell.length_b   1.000
_cell.length_c   1.000
_cell.angle_alpha   90.00
_cell.angle_beta   90.00
_cell.angle_gamma   90.00
#
_symmetry.space_group_name_H-M   'P 1'
#
loop_
_entity.id
_entity.type
_entity.pdbx_description
1 polymer ?
#
loop_
_entity_poly.entity_id
_entity_poly.type
_entity_poly.pdbx_seq_one_letter_code
_entity_poly.pdbx_strand_id
1 'polypeptide(L)'
;MAQGKGNRLSTEQRIEMWRRWKAGESLHDIGRAFGKGHGSIRFLLTQRGGIVPPARRRSPRTLTLAEREDISRGIAAGSTIREIASRLQRPVSRV
;
A
#
# COMPACT_ATOMS: atom_id res chain seq x y z
N MET A 1 2.79 28.61 -10.97
CA MET A 1 3.28 27.67 -9.94
C MET A 1 3.31 26.27 -10.54
N ALA A 2 4.45 25.89 -11.14
CA ALA A 2 4.62 24.60 -11.81
C ALA A 2 4.89 23.50 -10.78
N GLN A 3 3.94 22.58 -10.61
CA GLN A 3 4.12 21.39 -9.80
C GLN A 3 5.21 20.53 -10.45
N GLY A 4 6.28 20.26 -9.70
CA GLY A 4 7.42 19.47 -10.14
C GLY A 4 7.00 18.09 -10.67
N LYS A 5 7.66 17.65 -11.74
CA LYS A 5 7.47 16.38 -12.45
C LYS A 5 7.72 15.16 -11.56
N GLY A 6 6.74 14.81 -10.74
CA GLY A 6 6.58 13.45 -10.21
C GLY A 6 5.79 12.62 -11.22
N ASN A 7 6.45 11.90 -12.12
CA ASN A 7 5.81 11.07 -13.16
C ASN A 7 5.07 9.82 -12.61
N ARG A 8 4.75 9.78 -11.32
CA ARG A 8 4.23 8.60 -10.61
C ARG A 8 2.73 8.79 -10.34
N LEU A 9 1.92 7.84 -10.82
CA LEU A 9 0.50 7.79 -10.47
C LEU A 9 0.33 7.57 -8.95
N SER A 10 -0.62 8.28 -8.34
CA SER A 10 -1.03 8.03 -6.95
C SER A 10 -1.58 6.61 -6.78
N THR A 11 -1.80 6.17 -5.54
CA THR A 11 -2.39 4.86 -5.28
C THR A 11 -3.78 4.74 -5.91
N GLU A 12 -4.59 5.78 -5.78
CA GLU A 12 -5.95 5.90 -6.30
C GLU A 12 -5.93 5.88 -7.83
N GLN A 13 -5.03 6.65 -8.45
CA GLN A 13 -4.87 6.66 -9.90
C GLN A 13 -4.39 5.31 -10.45
N ARG A 14 -3.54 4.58 -9.72
CA ARG A 14 -3.14 3.22 -10.11
C ARG A 14 -4.30 2.24 -10.00
N ILE A 15 -5.15 2.35 -8.98
CA ILE A 15 -6.36 1.53 -8.85
C ILE A 15 -7.29 1.78 -10.03
N GLU A 16 -7.54 3.04 -10.36
CA GLU A 16 -8.40 3.42 -11.48
C GLU A 16 -7.81 2.98 -12.83
N MET A 17 -6.50 3.12 -13.04
CA MET A 17 -5.81 2.59 -14.23
C MET A 17 -6.04 1.08 -14.40
N TRP A 18 -5.90 0.30 -13.32
CA TRP A 18 -6.17 -1.15 -13.36
C TRP A 18 -7.64 -1.48 -13.58
N ARG A 19 -8.56 -0.67 -13.05
CA ARG A 19 -10.00 -0.81 -13.28
C ARG A 19 -10.35 -0.63 -14.75
N ARG A 20 -9.84 0.42 -15.39
CA ARG A 20 -10.04 0.71 -16.82
C ARG A 20 -9.42 -0.34 -17.72
N TRP A 21 -8.20 -0.79 -17.39
CA TRP A 21 -7.56 -1.91 -18.09
C TRP A 21 -8.39 -3.19 -18.00
N LYS A 22 -8.92 -3.52 -16.82
CA LYS A 22 -9.80 -4.69 -16.64
C LYS A 22 -11.12 -4.54 -17.40
N ALA A 23 -11.60 -3.32 -17.60
CA ALA A 23 -12.79 -3.01 -18.41
C ALA A 23 -12.53 -3.08 -19.93
N GLY A 24 -11.29 -3.29 -20.37
CA GLY A 24 -10.93 -3.40 -21.79
C GLY A 24 -10.67 -2.07 -22.48
N GLU A 25 -10.51 -0.96 -21.74
CA GLU A 25 -10.16 0.33 -22.34
C GLU A 25 -8.78 0.30 -23.02
N SER A 26 -8.64 1.03 -24.12
CA SER A 26 -7.37 1.09 -24.86
C SER A 26 -6.29 1.82 -24.06
N LEU A 27 -5.01 1.51 -24.34
CA LEU A 27 -3.87 2.20 -23.72
C LEU A 27 -3.89 3.72 -23.96
N HIS A 28 -4.47 4.15 -25.09
CA HIS A 28 -4.60 5.57 -25.43
C HIS A 28 -5.68 6.25 -24.60
N ASP A 29 -6.83 5.61 -24.40
CA ASP A 29 -7.92 6.14 -23.57
C ASP A 29 -7.50 6.28 -22.12
N ILE A 30 -6.87 5.23 -21.58
CA ILE A 30 -6.32 5.24 -20.22
C ILE A 30 -5.25 6.33 -20.10
N GLY A 31 -4.36 6.46 -21.09
CA GLY A 31 -3.35 7.50 -21.11
C GLY A 31 -3.94 8.91 -21.07
N ARG A 32 -4.93 9.19 -21.94
CA ARG A 32 -5.65 10.48 -21.97
C ARG A 32 -6.30 10.80 -20.63
N ALA A 33 -6.93 9.82 -19.99
CA ALA A 33 -7.59 10.00 -18.69
C ALA A 33 -6.64 10.46 -17.58
N PHE A 34 -5.35 10.13 -17.66
CA PHE A 34 -4.33 10.54 -16.69
C PHE A 34 -3.37 11.63 -17.20
N GLY A 35 -3.61 12.19 -18.39
CA GLY A 35 -2.68 13.13 -19.03
C GLY A 35 -1.31 12.51 -19.32
N LYS A 36 -1.26 11.22 -19.64
CA LYS A 36 -0.03 10.45 -19.90
C LYS A 36 -0.04 9.84 -21.29
N GLY A 37 1.16 9.65 -21.85
CA GLY A 37 1.32 8.87 -23.09
C GLY A 37 0.96 7.39 -22.88
N HIS A 38 0.41 6.76 -23.91
CA HIS A 38 0.05 5.33 -23.91
C HIS A 38 1.25 4.40 -23.57
N GLY A 39 2.47 4.80 -23.93
CA GLY A 39 3.70 4.08 -23.58
C GLY A 39 3.92 3.98 -22.06
N SER A 40 3.54 5.00 -21.29
CA SER A 40 3.62 4.98 -19.82
C SER A 40 2.62 4.00 -19.21
N ILE A 41 1.41 3.90 -19.77
CA ILE A 41 0.40 2.92 -19.35
C ILE A 41 0.88 1.51 -19.67
N ARG A 42 1.37 1.29 -20.90
CA ARG A 42 1.96 0.01 -21.32
C ARG A 42 3.09 -0.41 -20.38
N PHE A 43 4.02 0.49 -20.08
CA PHE A 43 5.10 0.22 -19.14
C PHE A 43 4.57 -0.21 -17.76
N LEU A 44 3.57 0.48 -17.21
CA LEU A 44 3.00 0.13 -15.90
C LEU A 44 2.29 -1.23 -15.88
N LEU A 45 1.62 -1.60 -16.98
CA LEU A 45 0.95 -2.89 -17.13
C LEU A 45 1.94 -4.04 -17.28
N THR A 46 3.01 -3.87 -18.08
CA THR A 46 4.00 -4.92 -18.33
C THR A 46 4.78 -5.31 -17.08
N GLN A 47 4.99 -4.39 -16.13
CA GLN A 47 5.59 -4.70 -14.82
C GLN A 47 4.83 -5.77 -14.01
N ARG A 48 3.57 -6.05 -14.37
CA ARG A 48 2.70 -7.03 -13.71
C ARG A 48 2.10 -8.04 -14.71
N GLY A 49 2.65 -8.09 -15.93
CA GLY A 49 2.16 -8.98 -16.99
C GLY A 49 0.73 -8.69 -17.44
N GLY A 50 0.22 -7.47 -17.22
CA GLY A 50 -1.18 -7.14 -17.52
C GLY A 50 -2.21 -7.74 -16.55
N ILE A 51 -1.77 -8.42 -15.48
CA ILE A 51 -2.65 -8.99 -14.46
C ILE A 51 -2.83 -7.97 -13.33
N VAL A 52 -4.09 -7.69 -12.99
CA VAL A 52 -4.44 -6.77 -11.90
C VAL A 52 -3.85 -7.27 -10.58
N PRO A 53 -3.00 -6.48 -9.90
CA PRO A 53 -2.44 -6.87 -8.62
C PRO A 53 -3.53 -7.06 -7.56
N PRO A 54 -3.37 -8.00 -6.62
CA PRO A 54 -4.27 -8.09 -5.48
C PRO A 54 -4.22 -6.78 -4.68
N ALA A 55 -5.35 -6.41 -4.09
CA ALA A 55 -5.42 -5.30 -3.16
C ALA A 55 -4.38 -5.48 -2.06
N ARG A 56 -3.56 -4.46 -1.82
CA ARG A 56 -2.56 -4.51 -0.74
C ARG A 56 -3.30 -4.63 0.59
N ARG A 57 -2.96 -5.66 1.36
CA ARG A 57 -3.45 -5.87 2.72
C ARG A 57 -2.26 -5.97 3.65
N ARG A 58 -2.38 -5.39 4.85
CA ARG A 58 -1.38 -5.61 5.90
C ARG A 58 -1.45 -7.06 6.35
N SER A 59 -0.33 -7.61 6.79
CA SER A 59 -0.30 -8.96 7.34
C SER A 59 -1.17 -9.00 8.61
N PRO A 60 -1.92 -10.09 8.86
CA PRO A 60 -2.59 -10.31 10.15
C PRO A 60 -1.62 -10.29 11.35
N ARG A 61 -0.32 -10.46 11.07
CA ARG A 61 0.76 -10.39 12.04
C ARG A 61 1.22 -8.95 12.33
N THR A 62 0.72 -7.94 11.64
CA THR A 62 1.11 -6.55 11.90
C THR A 62 0.43 -6.05 13.19
N LEU A 63 1.17 -5.30 14.01
CA LEU A 63 0.61 -4.65 15.19
C LEU A 63 -0.47 -3.62 14.79
N THR A 64 -1.60 -3.68 15.46
CA THR A 64 -2.65 -2.67 15.41
C THR A 64 -2.19 -1.40 16.12
N LEU A 65 -2.93 -0.29 15.93
CA LEU A 65 -2.62 0.96 16.61
C LEU A 65 -2.69 0.80 18.14
N ALA A 66 -3.75 0.14 18.63
CA ALA A 66 -3.94 -0.13 20.06
C ALA A 66 -2.79 -0.97 20.64
N GLU A 67 -2.38 -2.05 19.97
CA GLU A 67 -1.24 -2.85 20.41
C GLU A 67 0.04 -2.01 20.47
N ARG A 68 0.30 -1.14 19.48
CA ARG A 68 1.48 -0.26 19.50
C ARG A 68 1.46 0.72 20.68
N GLU A 69 0.28 1.26 21.01
CA GLU A 69 0.13 2.13 22.17
C GLU A 69 0.36 1.38 23.48
N ASP A 70 -0.19 0.16 23.63
CA ASP A 70 0.01 -0.67 24.81
C ASP A 70 1.48 -1.05 25.03
N ILE A 71 2.21 -1.31 23.93
CA ILE A 71 3.66 -1.52 23.96
C ILE A 71 4.36 -0.26 24.44
N SER A 72 4.05 0.89 23.83
CA SER A 72 4.68 2.16 24.20
C SER A 72 4.45 2.53 25.67
N ARG A 73 3.22 2.34 26.19
CA ARG A 73 2.88 2.62 27.59
C ARG A 73 3.51 1.61 28.54
N GLY A 74 3.54 0.33 28.16
CA GLY A 74 4.21 -0.72 28.93
C GLY A 74 5.70 -0.43 29.11
N ILE A 75 6.39 -0.02 28.04
CA ILE A 75 7.79 0.39 28.10
C ILE A 75 7.96 1.60 29.02
N ALA A 76 7.12 2.63 28.88
CA ALA A 76 7.19 3.83 29.73
C ALA A 76 6.91 3.53 31.22
N ALA A 77 6.10 2.51 31.51
CA ALA A 77 5.82 2.06 32.87
C ALA A 77 6.89 1.10 33.45
N GLY A 78 7.94 0.79 32.69
CA GLY A 78 9.01 -0.12 33.11
C GLY A 78 8.64 -1.61 33.06
N SER A 79 7.54 -1.97 32.38
CA SER A 79 7.19 -3.38 32.17
C SER A 79 8.20 -4.06 31.26
N THR A 80 8.47 -5.33 31.50
CA THR A 80 9.33 -6.13 30.63
C THR A 80 8.62 -6.42 29.30
N ILE A 81 9.38 -6.58 28.22
CA ILE A 81 8.85 -6.96 26.90
C ILE A 81 8.04 -8.27 26.97
N ARG A 82 8.44 -9.22 27.84
CA ARG A 82 7.73 -10.49 28.03
C ARG A 82 6.34 -10.31 28.64
N GLU A 83 6.21 -9.43 29.63
CA GLU A 83 4.91 -9.11 30.26
C GLU A 83 3.98 -8.42 29.26
N ILE A 84 4.50 -7.44 28.50
CA ILE A 84 3.74 -6.74 27.46
C ILE A 84 3.25 -7.74 26.41
N ALA A 85 4.13 -8.62 25.92
CA ALA A 85 3.80 -9.65 24.94
C ALA A 85 2.75 -10.64 25.44
N SER A 86 2.85 -11.08 26.70
CA SER A 86 1.86 -11.94 27.35
C SER A 86 0.48 -11.28 27.39
N ARG A 87 0.41 -10.02 27.83
CA ARG A 87 -0.84 -9.24 27.89
C ARG A 87 -1.49 -9.07 26.51
N LEU A 88 -0.68 -8.84 25.48
CA LEU A 88 -1.13 -8.68 24.10
C LEU A 88 -1.40 -10.01 23.38
N GLN A 89 -1.11 -11.15 24.01
CA GLN A 89 -1.14 -12.48 23.37
C GLN A 89 -0.33 -12.51 22.05
N ARG A 90 0.80 -11.81 22.03
CA ARG A 90 1.74 -11.75 20.91
C ARG A 90 3.05 -12.43 21.26
N PRO A 91 3.77 -12.99 20.26
CA PRO A 91 5.12 -13.47 20.49
C PRO A 91 6.04 -12.30 20.86
N VAL A 92 7.00 -12.54 21.75
CA VAL A 92 7.98 -11.54 22.20
C VAL A 92 8.74 -10.92 21.02
N SER A 93 9.06 -11.67 19.96
CA SER A 93 9.74 -11.13 18.77
C SER A 93 8.93 -10.11 17.97
N ARG A 94 7.65 -9.91 18.30
CA ARG A 94 6.77 -8.93 17.66
C ARG A 94 6.57 -7.67 18.49
N VAL A 95 6.78 -7.75 19.80
CA VAL A 95 6.66 -6.64 20.75
C VAL A 95 8.00 -5.94 20.88
#